data_AF-A0A2V8D821-F1
#
_entry.id   AF-A0A2V8D821-F1
#
_cell.length_a   1.000
_cell.length_b   1.000
_cell.length_c   1.000
_cell.angle_alpha   90.00
_cell.angle_beta   90.00
_cell.angle_gamma   90.00
#
_symmetry.space_group_name_H-M   'P 1'
#
loop_
_entity.id
_entity.type
_entity.pdbx_description
1 polymer ?
#
loop_
_entity_poly.entity_id
_entity_poly.type
_entity_poly.pdbx_seq_one_letter_code
_entity_poly.pdbx_strand_id
1 'polypeptide(L)'
;LSGIEPIELMRAIERGDIARLTAIPGVGKKTSERIVLELKERLPRAQVATVAAGVGAADARGLRDDVLSALVNLGYHRPLAEKAVEAATKMLGSTSDAGFEHMLKQALRELAK
;
A
#
# COMPACT_ATOMS: atom_id res chain seq x y z
N LEU A 1 3.57 9.38 -19.55
CA LEU A 1 2.58 9.45 -18.44
C LEU A 1 2.38 10.91 -18.00
N SER A 2 2.32 11.86 -18.93
CA SER A 2 2.55 13.28 -18.61
C SER A 2 1.27 14.12 -18.43
N GLY A 3 0.09 13.50 -18.32
CA GLY A 3 -1.21 14.19 -18.32
C GLY A 3 -2.07 13.99 -17.07
N ILE A 4 -1.64 13.15 -16.12
CA ILE A 4 -2.34 12.90 -14.86
C ILE A 4 -1.32 12.43 -13.83
N GLU A 5 -1.40 12.95 -12.60
CA GLU A 5 -0.57 12.48 -11.50
C GLU A 5 -0.92 11.02 -11.16
N PRO A 6 0.06 10.14 -10.85
CA PRO A 6 -0.19 8.72 -10.56
C PRO A 6 -1.23 8.51 -9.45
N ILE A 7 -1.17 9.33 -8.39
CA ILE A 7 -2.15 9.30 -7.28
C ILE A 7 -3.54 9.66 -7.78
N GLU A 8 -3.63 10.67 -8.64
CA GLU A 8 -4.90 11.11 -9.18
C GLU A 8 -5.51 10.09 -10.15
N LEU A 9 -4.68 9.42 -10.94
CA LEU A 9 -5.08 8.31 -11.79
C LEU A 9 -5.66 7.15 -10.97
N MET A 10 -4.96 6.74 -9.90
CA MET A 10 -5.48 5.69 -9.01
C MET A 10 -6.84 6.08 -8.42
N ARG A 11 -6.97 7.31 -7.91
CA ARG A 11 -8.23 7.83 -7.35
C ARG A 11 -9.35 7.85 -8.39
N ALA A 12 -9.05 8.24 -9.63
CA ALA A 12 -10.02 8.25 -10.72
C ALA A 12 -10.50 6.83 -11.04
N ILE A 13 -9.60 5.84 -11.04
CA ILE A 13 -9.95 4.44 -11.27
C ILE A 13 -10.80 3.87 -10.11
N GLU A 14 -10.39 4.10 -8.86
CA GLU A 14 -11.13 3.64 -7.67
C GLU A 14 -12.58 4.16 -7.65
N ARG A 15 -12.75 5.45 -7.93
CA ARG A 15 -14.06 6.12 -7.96
C ARG A 15 -14.86 5.85 -9.23
N GLY A 16 -14.24 5.25 -10.26
CA GLY A 16 -14.86 5.07 -11.57
C GLY A 16 -15.13 6.40 -12.28
N ASP A 17 -14.27 7.40 -12.10
CA ASP A 17 -14.38 8.74 -12.67
C ASP A 17 -13.97 8.75 -14.16
N ILE A 18 -14.90 8.32 -15.01
CA ILE A 18 -14.72 8.23 -16.46
C ILE A 18 -14.41 9.60 -17.08
N ALA A 19 -15.00 10.68 -16.55
CA ALA A 19 -14.77 12.03 -17.04
C ALA A 19 -13.31 12.45 -16.83
N ARG A 20 -12.76 12.19 -15.64
CA ARG A 20 -11.36 12.48 -15.33
C ARG A 20 -10.40 11.65 -16.17
N LEU A 21 -10.71 10.37 -16.41
CA LEU A 21 -9.90 9.50 -17.25
C LEU A 21 -9.94 9.90 -18.73
N THR A 22 -11.09 10.37 -19.23
CA THR A 22 -11.25 10.80 -20.64
C THR A 22 -10.57 12.14 -20.91
N ALA A 23 -10.29 12.94 -19.87
CA ALA A 23 -9.54 14.19 -20.00
C ALA A 23 -8.05 13.97 -20.33
N ILE A 24 -7.54 12.73 -20.19
CA ILE A 24 -6.16 12.39 -20.53
C ILE A 24 -6.03 12.33 -22.06
N PRO A 25 -5.12 13.09 -22.68
CA PRO A 25 -4.93 13.07 -24.14
C PRO A 25 -4.70 11.64 -24.66
N GLY A 26 -5.54 11.21 -25.60
CA GLY A 26 -5.48 9.86 -26.19
C GLY A 26 -6.27 8.78 -25.45
N VAL A 27 -6.92 9.08 -24.32
CA VAL A 27 -7.83 8.17 -23.61
C VAL A 27 -9.28 8.55 -23.91
N GLY A 28 -9.97 7.73 -24.70
CA GLY A 28 -11.39 7.91 -24.98
C GLY A 28 -12.30 7.17 -24.00
N LYS A 29 -13.60 7.50 -24.01
CA LYS A 29 -14.64 6.93 -23.12
C LYS A 29 -14.58 5.40 -23.00
N LYS A 30 -14.53 4.69 -24.13
CA LYS A 30 -14.48 3.21 -24.15
C LYS A 30 -13.22 2.66 -23.47
N THR A 31 -12.09 3.34 -23.64
CA THR A 31 -10.83 2.98 -22.98
C THR A 31 -10.94 3.23 -21.48
N SER A 32 -11.50 4.37 -21.06
CA SER A 32 -11.72 4.69 -19.65
C SER A 32 -12.62 3.67 -18.95
N GLU A 33 -13.72 3.27 -19.59
CA GLU A 33 -14.64 2.25 -19.05
C GLU A 33 -13.93 0.90 -18.86
N ARG A 34 -13.14 0.46 -19.83
CA ARG A 34 -12.33 -0.77 -19.73
C ARG A 34 -11.29 -0.67 -18.62
N ILE A 35 -10.58 0.46 -18.51
CA ILE A 35 -9.59 0.72 -17.47
C ILE A 35 -10.24 0.59 -16.08
N VAL A 36 -11.39 1.22 -15.86
CA VAL A 36 -12.09 1.14 -14.58
C VAL A 36 -12.51 -0.29 -14.29
N LEU A 37 -13.10 -0.99 -15.26
CA LEU A 37 -13.56 -2.37 -15.06
C LEU A 37 -12.41 -3.32 -14.69
N GLU A 38 -11.31 -3.28 -15.44
CA GLU A 38 -10.19 -4.21 -15.27
C GLU A 38 -9.33 -3.90 -14.04
N LEU A 39 -9.14 -2.61 -13.73
CA LEU A 39 -8.19 -2.19 -12.70
C LEU A 39 -8.83 -1.95 -11.34
N LYS A 40 -10.13 -1.63 -11.27
CA LYS A 40 -10.81 -1.40 -9.97
C LYS A 40 -10.76 -2.62 -9.05
N GLU A 41 -10.79 -3.82 -9.62
CA GLU A 41 -10.67 -5.07 -8.85
C GLU A 41 -9.22 -5.44 -8.51
N ARG A 42 -8.27 -4.94 -9.30
CA ARG A 42 -6.83 -5.24 -9.16
C ARG A 42 -6.09 -4.21 -8.31
N LEU A 43 -6.70 -3.04 -8.07
CA LEU A 43 -6.12 -2.03 -7.21
C LEU A 43 -6.06 -2.54 -5.78
N PRO A 44 -4.88 -2.58 -5.15
CA PRO A 44 -4.78 -2.88 -3.73
C PRO A 44 -5.60 -1.83 -2.97
N ARG A 45 -6.58 -2.26 -2.15
CA ARG A 45 -7.49 -1.40 -1.37
C ARG A 45 -6.79 -0.52 -0.30
N ALA A 46 -5.48 -0.41 -0.35
CA ALA A 46 -4.67 0.38 0.55
C ALA A 46 -3.51 0.97 -0.24
N GLN A 47 -3.16 2.22 0.08
CA GLN A 47 -1.96 2.98 -0.31
C GLN A 47 -2.14 4.18 -1.27
N VAL A 48 -3.36 4.70 -1.45
CA VAL A 48 -3.52 6.05 -2.04
C VAL A 48 -3.09 7.17 -1.07
N ALA A 49 -2.80 6.84 0.19
CA ALA A 49 -2.24 7.78 1.16
C ALA A 49 -0.70 7.86 1.11
N THR A 50 0.01 6.89 0.53
CA THR A 50 1.45 6.71 0.79
C THR A 50 2.36 7.24 -0.31
N VAL A 51 1.85 7.54 -1.51
CA VAL A 51 2.73 7.96 -2.64
C VAL A 51 3.07 9.46 -2.60
N ALA A 52 2.50 10.22 -1.66
CA ALA A 52 2.85 11.64 -1.46
C ALA A 52 4.02 11.88 -0.48
N ALA A 53 4.46 10.86 0.25
CA ALA A 53 5.54 11.00 1.22
C ALA A 53 6.87 10.51 0.62
N GLY A 54 7.46 11.34 -0.23
CA GLY A 54 8.92 11.38 -0.23
C GLY A 54 9.37 11.71 1.19
N VAL A 55 10.31 10.92 1.72
CA VAL A 55 11.11 11.21 2.92
C VAL A 55 10.34 11.76 4.13
N GLY A 56 9.96 10.86 5.04
CA GLY A 56 9.75 11.21 6.45
C GLY A 56 8.31 11.56 6.83
N ALA A 57 7.47 10.53 6.96
CA ALA A 57 6.38 10.55 7.92
C ALA A 57 6.12 9.10 8.33
N ALA A 58 6.77 8.67 9.41
CA ALA A 58 6.52 7.42 10.09
C ALA A 58 5.14 7.48 10.76
N ASP A 59 4.07 7.42 9.96
CA ASP A 59 2.78 6.99 10.47
C ASP A 59 2.91 5.50 10.79
N ALA A 60 2.52 5.07 11.99
CA ALA A 60 2.64 3.68 12.44
C ALA A 60 1.97 2.66 11.48
N ARG A 61 1.11 3.13 10.57
CA ARG A 61 0.54 2.35 9.47
C ARG A 61 1.54 2.08 8.34
N GLY A 62 2.36 3.06 7.96
CA GLY A 62 3.43 2.89 6.99
C GLY A 62 4.51 1.91 7.48
N LEU A 63 4.89 2.01 8.76
CA LEU A 63 5.88 1.10 9.35
C LEU A 63 5.43 -0.37 9.31
N ARG A 64 4.15 -0.64 9.60
CA ARG A 64 3.59 -2.00 9.57
C ARG A 64 3.55 -2.55 8.15
N ASP A 65 3.16 -1.73 7.18
CA ASP A 65 3.11 -2.10 5.77
C ASP A 65 4.52 -2.36 5.20
N ASP A 66 5.51 -1.57 5.63
CA ASP A 66 6.92 -1.76 5.27
C ASP A 66 7.45 -3.10 5.81
N VAL A 67 7.21 -3.40 7.09
CA VAL A 67 7.65 -4.66 7.71
C VAL A 67 6.92 -5.85 7.08
N LEU A 68 5.63 -5.74 6.81
CA LEU A 68 4.87 -6.78 6.11
C LEU A 68 5.47 -7.06 4.72
N SER A 69 5.77 -6.02 3.96
CA SER A 69 6.38 -6.13 2.64
C SER A 69 7.76 -6.80 2.71
N ALA A 70 8.58 -6.44 3.71
CA ALA A 70 9.87 -7.07 3.93
C ALA A 70 9.75 -8.58 4.24
N LEU A 71 8.81 -8.98 5.09
CA LEU A 71 8.57 -10.40 5.41
C LEU A 71 8.09 -11.18 4.19
N VAL A 72 7.19 -10.63 3.38
CA VAL A 72 6.75 -11.28 2.14
C VAL A 72 7.91 -11.43 1.15
N ASN A 73 8.77 -10.40 1.02
CA ASN A 73 9.95 -10.45 0.17
C ASN A 73 11.01 -11.47 0.66
N LEU A 74 11.05 -11.75 1.96
CA LEU A 74 11.86 -12.83 2.54
C LEU A 74 11.30 -14.24 2.27
N GLY A 75 10.09 -14.34 1.69
CA GLY A 75 9.46 -15.60 1.31
C GLY A 75 8.37 -16.08 2.28
N TYR A 76 7.99 -15.28 3.29
CA TYR A 76 6.90 -15.65 4.19
C TYR A 76 5.53 -15.45 3.53
N HIS A 77 4.64 -16.43 3.70
CA HIS A 77 3.28 -16.34 3.18
C HIS A 77 2.52 -15.18 3.84
N ARG A 78 1.77 -14.40 3.04
CA ARG A 78 1.21 -13.12 3.49
C ARG A 78 0.34 -13.20 4.77
N PRO A 79 -0.65 -14.11 4.88
CA PRO A 79 -1.40 -14.33 6.13
C PRO A 79 -0.54 -14.63 7.37
N LEU A 80 0.60 -15.28 7.20
CA LEU A 80 1.53 -15.60 8.28
C LEU A 80 2.34 -14.35 8.67
N ALA A 81 2.82 -13.60 7.69
CA ALA A 81 3.49 -12.32 7.91
C ALA A 81 2.58 -11.28 8.58
N GLU A 82 1.30 -11.20 8.18
CA GLU A 82 0.32 -10.30 8.79
C GLU A 82 0.11 -10.61 10.28
N LYS A 83 -0.04 -11.89 10.64
CA LYS A 83 -0.14 -12.31 12.06
C LYS A 83 1.10 -11.92 12.87
N ALA A 84 2.29 -12.10 12.31
CA ALA A 84 3.54 -11.76 12.98
C ALA A 84 3.69 -10.25 13.21
N VAL A 85 3.35 -9.43 12.21
CA VAL A 85 3.35 -7.96 12.34
C VAL A 85 2.32 -7.49 13.36
N GLU A 86 1.15 -8.11 13.39
CA GLU A 86 0.11 -7.81 14.38
C GLU A 86 0.57 -8.13 15.80
N ALA A 87 1.17 -9.31 16.02
CA ALA A 87 1.74 -9.71 17.30
C ALA A 87 2.89 -8.78 17.73
N ALA A 88 3.82 -8.47 16.83
CA ALA A 88 4.91 -7.54 17.08
C ALA A 88 4.40 -6.16 17.49
N THR A 89 3.36 -5.66 16.83
CA THR A 89 2.78 -4.35 17.17
C THR A 89 2.08 -4.35 18.54
N LYS A 90 1.39 -5.45 18.90
CA LYS A 90 0.78 -5.59 20.23
C LYS A 90 1.84 -5.62 21.34
N MET A 91 2.99 -6.26 21.09
CA MET A 91 4.07 -6.35 22.06
C MET A 91 4.87 -5.05 22.22
N LEU A 92 5.09 -4.31 21.13
CA LEU A 92 5.86 -3.06 21.15
C LEU A 92 5.11 -1.89 21.76
N GLY A 93 3.77 -2.00 21.86
CA GLY A 93 2.91 -0.92 22.36
C GLY A 93 2.96 0.32 21.46
N SER A 94 2.16 1.34 21.81
CA SER A 94 2.11 2.63 21.09
C SER A 94 3.38 3.49 21.25
N THR A 95 4.51 2.89 21.61
CA THR A 95 5.79 3.58 21.68
C THR A 95 6.25 3.83 20.24
N SER A 96 5.91 5.02 19.74
CA SER A 96 6.17 5.53 18.38
C SER A 96 7.66 5.63 17.99
N ASP A 97 8.54 4.95 18.72
CA ASP A 97 10.00 4.97 18.55
C ASP A 97 10.57 3.57 18.22
N ALA A 98 9.70 2.55 18.11
CA ALA A 98 10.12 1.27 17.56
C ALA A 98 10.35 1.44 16.05
N GLY A 99 11.57 1.81 15.65
CA GLY A 99 11.98 1.90 14.26
C GLY A 99 11.80 0.56 13.50
N PHE A 100 11.84 0.64 12.17
CA PHE A 100 11.60 -0.48 11.25
C PHE A 100 12.38 -1.75 11.62
N GLU A 101 13.67 -1.60 11.93
CA GLU A 101 14.54 -2.72 12.30
C GLU A 101 14.05 -3.45 13.55
N HIS A 102 13.58 -2.70 14.56
CA HIS A 102 13.13 -3.26 15.81
C HIS A 102 11.81 -4.03 15.63
N MET A 103 10.88 -3.47 14.85
CA MET A 103 9.62 -4.14 14.50
C MET A 103 9.86 -5.38 13.63
N LEU A 104 10.76 -5.31 12.65
CA LEU A 104 11.11 -6.43 11.79
C LEU A 104 11.75 -7.58 12.59
N LYS A 105 12.72 -7.28 13.47
CA LYS A 105 13.33 -8.28 14.36
C LYS A 105 12.30 -8.96 15.24
N GLN A 106 11.34 -8.21 15.79
CA GLN A 106 10.30 -8.78 16.63
C GLN A 106 9.33 -9.65 15.82
N ALA A 107 8.92 -9.21 14.62
CA ALA A 107 8.06 -10.02 13.77
C ALA A 107 8.76 -11.33 13.34
N LEU A 108 10.05 -11.29 13.01
CA LEU A 108 10.84 -12.49 12.70
C LEU A 108 10.94 -13.45 13.91
N ARG A 109 11.05 -12.92 15.13
CA ARG A 109 11.01 -13.76 16.35
C ARG A 109 9.68 -14.46 16.55
N GLU A 110 8.57 -13.80 16.23
CA GLU A 110 7.24 -14.45 16.30
C GLU A 110 7.04 -15.51 15.23
N LEU A 111 7.71 -15.39 14.07
CA LEU A 111 7.68 -16.41 13.01
C LEU A 111 8.58 -17.62 13.29
N ALA A 112 9.58 -17.45 14.16
CA ALA A 112 10.51 -18.50 14.56
C ALA A 112 10.04 -19.33 15.76
N LYS A 113 8.88 -18.98 16.36
CA LYS A 113 8.18 -19.79 17.37
C LYS A 113 7.31 -20.83 16.68
#